data_AF-A0A455U9V4-F1
#
_entry.id   AF-A0A455U9V4-F1
#
_cell.length_a   1.000
_cell.length_b   1.000
_cell.length_c   1.000
_cell.angle_alpha   90.00
_cell.angle_beta   90.00
_cell.angle_gamma   90.00
#
_symmetry.space_group_name_H-M   'P 1'
#
loop_
_entity.id
_entity.type
_entity.pdbx_description
1 polymer ?
#
loop_
_entity_poly.entity_id
_entity_poly.type
_entity_poly.pdbx_seq_one_letter_code
_entity_poly.pdbx_strand_id
1 'polypeptide(L)' 'MPSYQAPLRDMRFVMDEMLDYPTHYARLPSGDEASPDVVSAILEEGARFARDVLLPINQSGDEEGCLLEGGRS' A
#
# COMPACT_ATOMS: atom_id res chain seq x y z
N MET A 1 9.60 1.54 -20.34
CA MET A 1 9.61 0.81 -19.06
C MET A 1 8.35 1.18 -18.31
N PRO A 2 7.65 0.23 -17.67
CA PRO A 2 6.49 0.55 -16.86
C PRO A 2 6.90 1.50 -15.73
N SER A 3 6.11 2.53 -15.47
CA SER A 3 6.31 3.49 -14.38
C SER A 3 5.13 3.41 -13.42
N TYR A 4 5.39 3.22 -12.14
CA TYR A 4 4.38 3.28 -11.09
C TYR A 4 4.68 4.44 -10.15
N GLN A 5 3.67 5.29 -9.94
CA GLN A 5 3.67 6.39 -9.00
C GLN A 5 2.40 6.28 -8.15
N ALA A 6 2.55 6.01 -6.86
CA ALA A 6 1.40 5.94 -5.96
C ALA A 6 0.71 7.32 -5.87
N PRO A 7 -0.63 7.39 -5.97
CA PRO A 7 -1.38 8.64 -5.93
C PRO A 7 -1.61 9.10 -4.48
N LEU A 8 -0.50 9.35 -3.75
CA LEU A 8 -0.54 9.64 -2.30
C LEU A 8 -1.44 10.82 -1.93
N ARG A 9 -1.53 11.83 -2.80
CA ARG A 9 -2.44 12.97 -2.58
C ARG A 9 -3.90 12.53 -2.55
N ASP A 10 -4.31 11.73 -3.53
CA ASP A 10 -5.71 11.30 -3.64
C ASP A 10 -6.05 10.28 -2.54
N MET A 11 -5.09 9.42 -2.17
CA MET A 11 -5.24 8.52 -1.03
C MET A 11 -5.47 9.30 0.28
N ARG A 12 -4.68 10.35 0.52
CA ARG A 12 -4.86 11.25 1.68
C ARG A 12 -6.20 11.98 1.64
N PHE A 13 -6.60 12.50 0.48
CA PHE A 13 -7.93 13.10 0.33
C PHE A 13 -9.05 12.15 0.76
N VAL A 14 -9.00 10.90 0.30
CA VAL A 14 -10.02 9.90 0.69
C VAL A 14 -9.94 9.60 2.19
N MET A 15 -8.75 9.38 2.74
CA MET A 15 -8.58 9.01 4.15
C MET A 15 -8.92 10.15 5.11
N ASP A 16 -8.41 11.34 4.85
CA ASP A 16 -8.49 12.49 5.76
C ASP A 16 -9.78 13.28 5.56
N GLU A 17 -10.10 13.66 4.31
CA GLU A 17 -11.19 14.59 4.03
C GLU A 17 -12.53 13.89 3.84
N MET A 18 -12.53 12.72 3.20
CA MET A 18 -13.76 12.00 2.90
C MET A 18 -14.20 11.04 4.02
N LEU A 19 -13.24 10.39 4.69
CA LEU A 19 -13.52 9.35 5.68
C LEU A 19 -13.23 9.75 7.13
N ASP A 20 -12.53 10.86 7.37
CA ASP A 20 -12.09 11.29 8.71
C ASP A 20 -11.49 10.10 9.50
N TYR A 21 -10.50 9.46 8.88
CA TYR A 21 -9.86 8.29 9.48
C TYR A 21 -9.33 8.54 10.90
N PRO A 22 -8.80 9.73 11.29
CA PRO A 22 -8.29 9.94 12.64
C PRO A 22 -9.39 9.79 13.70
N THR A 23 -10.56 10.40 13.48
CA THR A 23 -11.70 10.25 14.39
C THR A 23 -12.24 8.82 14.39
N HIS A 24 -12.22 8.13 13.25
CA HIS A 24 -12.63 6.74 13.16
C HIS A 24 -11.71 5.83 13.98
N TYR A 25 -10.39 5.95 13.80
CA TYR A 25 -9.39 5.10 14.43
C TYR A 25 -9.32 5.35 15.94
N ALA A 26 -9.48 6.59 16.41
CA ALA A 26 -9.55 6.91 17.83
C ALA A 26 -10.68 6.17 18.60
N ARG A 27 -11.65 5.57 17.90
CA ARG A 27 -12.74 4.76 18.49
C ARG A 27 -12.43 3.27 18.53
N LEU A 28 -11.37 2.82 17.87
CA LEU A 28 -11.01 1.41 17.77
C LEU A 28 -10.08 1.01 18.92
N PRO A 29 -10.21 -0.21 19.46
CA PRO A 29 -9.21 -0.75 20.36
C PRO A 29 -7.84 -0.79 19.67
N SER A 30 -6.82 -0.17 20.28
CA SER A 30 -5.46 0.01 19.72
C SER A 30 -5.36 0.98 18.54
N GLY A 31 -6.37 1.82 18.30
CA GLY A 31 -6.32 2.83 17.24
C GLY A 31 -5.35 3.99 17.51
N ASP A 32 -4.90 4.13 18.76
CA ASP A 32 -3.97 5.19 19.20
C ASP A 32 -2.60 5.10 18.51
N GLU A 33 -2.21 3.93 18.00
CA GLU A 33 -0.96 3.73 17.25
C GLU A 33 -1.02 4.30 15.82
N ALA A 34 -2.22 4.58 15.29
CA ALA A 34 -2.43 5.09 13.95
C ALA A 34 -2.44 6.63 13.90
N SER A 35 -1.44 7.25 14.52
CA SER A 35 -1.31 8.70 14.48
C SER A 35 -1.10 9.22 13.04
N PRO A 36 -1.47 10.49 12.74
CA PRO A 36 -1.30 11.09 11.40
C PRO A 36 0.11 10.97 10.82
N ASP A 37 1.13 11.12 11.65
CA ASP A 37 2.53 10.98 11.25
C ASP A 37 2.90 9.52 10.93
N VAL A 38 2.47 8.56 11.75
CA VAL A 38 2.71 7.14 11.52
C VAL A 38 2.01 6.67 10.24
N VAL A 39 0.74 7.02 10.05
CA VAL A 39 -0.02 6.66 8.85
C VAL A 39 0.60 7.31 7.61
N SER A 40 1.02 8.58 7.69
CA SER A 40 1.70 9.26 6.59
C SER A 40 3.01 8.57 6.21
N ALA A 41 3.83 8.18 7.20
CA ALA A 41 5.07 7.45 6.98
C ALA A 41 4.83 6.08 6.32
N ILE A 42 3.80 5.35 6.77
CA ILE A 42 3.40 4.06 6.18
C ILE A 42 2.99 4.24 4.72
N LEU A 43 2.20 5.27 4.40
CA LEU A 43 1.80 5.54 3.02
C LEU A 43 3.01 5.85 2.12
N GLU A 44 3.96 6.66 2.60
CA GLU A 44 5.16 7.03 1.85
C GLU A 44 6.10 5.84 1.61
N GLU A 45 6.36 5.04 2.63
CA GLU A 45 7.19 3.84 2.48
C GLU A 45 6.48 2.74 1.71
N GLY A 46 5.16 2.63 1.81
CA GLY A 46 4.36 1.76 0.94
C GLY A 46 4.47 2.17 -0.54
N ALA A 47 4.42 3.48 -0.83
CA ALA A 47 4.64 3.99 -2.18
C ALA A 47 6.06 3.72 -2.69
N ARG A 48 7.08 3.90 -1.84
CA ARG A 48 8.47 3.56 -2.15
C ARG A 48 8.60 2.07 -2.45
N PHE A 49 8.09 1.20 -1.59
CA PHE A 49 8.15 -0.26 -1.76
C PHE A 49 7.47 -0.72 -3.04
N ALA A 50 6.28 -0.20 -3.34
CA ALA A 50 5.58 -0.53 -4.58
C ALA A 50 6.39 -0.15 -5.83
N ARG A 51 7.10 0.98 -5.80
CA ARG A 51 7.95 1.44 -6.91
C ARG A 51 9.29 0.70 -6.99
N ASP A 52 9.96 0.49 -5.86
CA ASP A 52 11.36 0.04 -5.83
C ASP A 52 11.48 -1.49 -5.76
N VAL A 53 10.43 -2.17 -5.29
CA VAL A 53 10.42 -3.64 -5.10
C VAL A 53 9.36 -4.32 -5.96
N LEU A 54 8.11 -3.86 -5.94
CA LEU A 54 7.02 -4.55 -6.65
C LEU A 54 7.02 -4.29 -8.16
N LEU A 55 7.21 -3.04 -8.58
CA LEU A 55 7.23 -2.69 -10.00
C LEU A 55 8.30 -3.45 -10.81
N PRO A 56 9.55 -3.61 -10.35
CA PRO A 56 10.57 -4.36 -11.08
C PRO A 56 10.19 -5.82 -11.38
N ILE A 57 9.47 -6.48 -10.46
CA ILE A 57 9.06 -7.90 -10.61
C ILE A 57 7.69 -8.06 -11.28
N ASN A 58 6.98 -6.97 -11.54
CA ASN A 58 5.62 -7.01 -12.06
C ASN A 58 5.54 -7.66 -13.44
N GLN A 59 6.48 -7.30 -14.34
CA GLN A 59 6.48 -7.83 -15.70
C GLN A 59 6.94 -9.29 -15.74
N SER A 60 8.06 -9.62 -15.08
CA SER A 60 8.55 -11.00 -15.05
C SER A 60 7.56 -11.95 -14.37
N GLY A 61 6.87 -11.50 -13.32
CA GLY A 61 5.82 -12.29 -12.67
C GLY A 61 4.64 -12.62 -13.58
N ASP A 62 4.24 -11.70 -14.46
CA ASP A 62 3.19 -11.94 -15.48
C ASP A 62 3.66 -12.89 -16.58
N GLU A 63 4.91 -12.74 -17.03
CA GLU A 63 5.52 -13.58 -18.07
C GLU A 63 5.80 -15.02 -17.61
N GLU A 64 6.29 -15.18 -16.37
CA GLU A 64 6.68 -16.47 -15.81
C GLU A 64 5.49 -17.26 -15.26
N GLY A 65 4.50 -16.58 -14.66
CA GLY A 65 3.37 -17.20 -13.99
C GLY A 65 3.77 -18.13 -12.83
N CYS A 66 2.87 -19.04 -12.45
CA CYS A 66 3.17 -20.08 -11.46
C CYS A 66 3.00 -21.47 -12.08
N LEU A 67 3.92 -22.39 -11.76
CA LEU A 67 3.82 -23.80 -12.14
C LEU A 67 3.42 -24.65 -10.92
N LEU A 68 2.36 -25.44 -11.07
CA LEU A 68 1.93 -26.40 -10.05
C LEU A 68 2.51 -27.79 -10.37
N GLU A 69 3.50 -28.24 -9.60
CA GLU A 69 4.06 -29.59 -9.75
C GLU A 69 3.63 -30.51 -8.60
N GLY A 70 3.04 -31.67 -8.92
CA GLY A 70 2.67 -32.68 -7.92
C GLY A 70 1.65 -32.23 -6.85
N GLY A 71 0.92 -31.14 -7.09
CA GLY A 71 -0.05 -30.58 -6.16
C GLY A 71 0.51 -29.56 -5.15
N ARG A 72 1.71 -29.01 -5.37
CA ARG A 72 2.23 -27.87 -4.58
C ARG A 72 2.67 -26.73 -5.50
N SER A 73 2.15 -25.54 -5.21
CA SER A 73 2.60 -24.28 -5.78
C SER A 73 3.84 -23.77 -5.04
#